data_AF-A0A1G9ZTK7-F1
#
_entry.id   AF-A0A1G9ZTK7-F1
#
_cell.length_a   1.000
_cell.length_b   1.000
_cell.length_c   1.000
_cell.angle_alpha   90.00
_cell.angle_beta   90.00
_cell.angle_gamma   90.00
#
_symmetry.space_group_name_H-M   'P 1'
#
loop_
_entity.id
_entity.type
_entity.pdbx_description
1 polymer ?
#
loop_
_entity_poly.entity_id
_entity_poly.type
_entity_poly.pdbx_seq_one_letter_code
_entity_poly.pdbx_strand_id
1 'polypeptide(L)'
;MLIRRNRSTGELAYYRCYSPAAVPLTTLVRVAGSRWRVEEFFQSGKGLAALDEHQVRRYPSWSRWVTLAMLAHAFLAVVRANEHDRHPSPDELIPLTCDEIQRLFITLVIQRAFDPVHRLRWSVWRRRHQARSQTSHYRRQAAQA
;
A
#
# COMPACT_ATOMS: atom_id res chain seq x y z
N MET A 1 31.91 -3.56 3.05
CA MET A 1 31.12 -4.68 3.58
C MET A 1 30.76 -4.35 5.02
N LEU A 2 29.51 -4.55 5.44
CA LEU A 2 29.04 -4.33 6.82
C LEU A 2 28.70 -5.68 7.46
N ILE A 3 29.17 -5.93 8.68
CA ILE A 3 28.88 -7.14 9.45
C ILE A 3 28.11 -6.74 10.69
N ARG A 4 26.95 -7.36 10.90
CA ARG A 4 26.14 -7.20 12.12
C ARG A 4 26.18 -8.49 12.91
N ARG A 5 26.56 -8.41 14.19
CA ARG A 5 26.53 -9.55 15.12
C ARG A 5 25.30 -9.47 16.02
N ASN A 6 24.55 -10.55 16.10
CA ASN A 6 23.49 -10.71 17.10
C ASN A 6 24.14 -10.89 18.49
N ARG A 7 23.73 -10.08 19.48
CA ARG A 7 24.31 -10.12 20.83
C ARG A 7 23.88 -11.33 21.65
N SER A 8 22.70 -11.90 21.39
CA SER A 8 22.18 -13.06 22.12
C SER A 8 22.55 -14.39 21.46
N THR A 9 22.44 -14.48 20.13
CA THR A 9 22.71 -15.74 19.40
C THR A 9 24.13 -15.84 18.83
N GLY A 10 24.88 -14.72 18.79
CA GLY A 10 26.21 -14.66 18.20
C GLY A 10 26.23 -14.69 16.66
N GLU A 11 25.08 -14.87 16.01
CA GLU A 11 24.93 -14.99 14.56
C GLU A 11 25.41 -13.73 13.82
N LEU A 12 26.06 -13.93 12.66
CA LEU A 12 26.61 -12.86 11.83
C LEU A 12 25.76 -12.66 10.57
N ALA A 13 25.30 -11.44 10.35
CA ALA A 13 24.65 -11.01 9.11
C ALA A 13 25.61 -10.14 8.29
N TYR A 14 25.74 -10.45 6.99
CA TYR A 14 26.63 -9.77 6.06
C TYR A 14 25.84 -8.90 5.09
N TYR A 15 26.24 -7.63 4.96
CA TYR A 15 25.63 -6.67 4.05
C TYR A 15 26.68 -6.15 3.07
N ARG A 16 26.36 -6.22 1.77
CA ARG A 16 27.15 -5.57 0.72
C ARG A 16 26.70 -4.11 0.64
N CYS A 17 27.61 -3.19 0.97
CA CYS A 17 27.38 -1.76 0.92
C CYS A 17 28.22 -1.14 -0.20
N TYR A 18 27.62 -0.28 -1.01
CA TYR A 18 28.28 0.52 -2.03
C TYR A 18 27.92 2.00 -1.81
N SER A 19 28.90 2.88 -1.91
CA SER A 19 28.73 4.32 -1.90
C SER A 19 29.79 4.94 -2.81
N PRO A 20 29.46 5.94 -3.65
CA PRO A 20 30.42 6.61 -4.51
C PRO A 20 31.44 7.46 -3.72
N ALA A 21 31.12 7.84 -2.48
CA ALA A 21 32.00 8.57 -1.56
C ALA A 21 32.15 7.83 -0.22
N ALA A 22 33.18 8.16 0.55
CA ALA A 22 33.38 7.64 1.90
C ALA A 22 32.22 8.11 2.82
N VAL A 23 31.55 7.16 3.46
CA VAL A 23 30.42 7.42 4.37
C VAL A 23 30.68 6.78 5.73
N PRO A 24 30.24 7.42 6.83
CA PRO A 24 30.42 6.86 8.17
C PRO A 24 29.61 5.57 8.35
N LEU A 25 30.10 4.69 9.23
CA LEU A 25 29.45 3.42 9.56
C LEU A 25 28.00 3.60 10.02
N THR A 26 27.71 4.67 10.75
CA THR A 26 26.36 5.02 11.22
C THR A 26 25.37 5.18 10.06
N THR A 27 25.80 5.74 8.93
CA THR A 27 24.99 5.84 7.71
C THR A 27 24.72 4.47 7.11
N LEU A 28 25.74 3.61 7.01
CA LEU A 28 25.58 2.24 6.50
C LEU A 28 24.63 1.41 7.38
N VAL A 29 24.74 1.53 8.70
CA VAL A 29 23.84 0.88 9.67
C VAL A 29 22.42 1.41 9.51
N ARG A 30 22.23 2.72 9.34
CA ARG A 30 20.91 3.33 9.13
C ARG A 30 20.24 2.81 7.85
N VAL A 31 20.99 2.69 6.75
CA VAL A 31 20.49 2.15 5.48
C VAL A 31 20.23 0.65 5.58
N ALA A 32 21.10 -0.12 6.23
CA ALA A 32 20.85 -1.55 6.46
C ALA A 32 19.60 -1.77 7.32
N GLY A 33 19.37 -0.91 8.32
CA GLY A 33 18.19 -0.92 9.17
C GLY A 33 16.90 -0.48 8.47
N SER A 34 16.96 0.31 7.40
CA SER A 34 15.76 0.73 6.68
C SER A 34 15.07 -0.40 5.92
N ARG A 35 15.74 -1.54 5.71
CA ARG A 35 15.13 -2.74 5.11
C ARG A 35 13.85 -3.17 5.83
N TRP A 36 13.84 -3.11 7.16
CA TRP A 36 12.63 -3.45 7.92
C TRP A 36 11.49 -2.48 7.64
N ARG A 37 11.79 -1.18 7.57
CA ARG A 37 10.82 -0.13 7.22
C ARG A 37 10.21 -0.34 5.83
N VAL A 38 10.99 -0.87 4.89
CA VAL A 38 10.48 -1.24 3.56
C VAL A 38 9.48 -2.39 3.64
N GLU A 39 9.78 -3.42 4.42
CA GLU A 39 8.84 -4.54 4.63
C GLU A 39 7.54 -4.06 5.27
N GLU A 40 7.64 -3.25 6.32
CA GLU A 40 6.48 -2.65 7.01
C GLU A 40 5.64 -1.76 6.07
N PHE A 41 6.29 -1.00 5.20
CA PHE A 41 5.63 -0.24 4.13
C PHE A 41 4.89 -1.15 3.15
N PHE A 42 5.50 -2.27 2.73
CA PHE A 42 4.82 -3.23 1.85
C PHE A 42 3.62 -3.89 2.54
N GLN A 43 3.76 -4.29 3.80
CA GLN A 43 2.66 -4.90 4.55
C GLN A 43 1.49 -3.92 4.75
N SER A 44 1.78 -2.68 5.15
CA SER A 44 0.76 -1.65 5.30
C SER A 44 0.17 -1.21 3.95
N GLY A 45 0.95 -1.17 2.87
CA GLY A 45 0.46 -0.92 1.52
C GLY A 45 -0.52 -1.99 1.03
N LYS A 46 -0.29 -3.26 1.36
CA LYS A 46 -1.24 -4.34 1.09
C LYS A 46 -2.52 -4.17 1.90
N GLY A 47 -2.40 -4.01 3.21
CA GLY A 47 -3.57 -3.91 4.11
C GLY A 47 -4.43 -2.67 3.87
N LEU A 48 -3.81 -1.51 3.61
CA LEU A 48 -4.53 -0.23 3.51
C LEU A 48 -4.84 0.17 2.06
N ALA A 49 -4.02 -0.21 1.10
CA ALA A 49 -4.13 0.27 -0.28
C ALA A 49 -4.32 -0.84 -1.30
N ALA A 50 -4.59 -2.08 -0.86
CA ALA A 50 -4.88 -3.22 -1.73
C ALA A 50 -3.77 -3.49 -2.75
N LEU A 51 -2.51 -3.26 -2.36
CA LEU A 51 -1.35 -3.31 -3.26
C LEU A 51 -1.21 -4.67 -3.99
N ASP A 52 -1.62 -5.77 -3.33
CA ASP A 52 -1.54 -7.14 -3.85
C ASP A 52 -2.89 -7.72 -4.31
N GLU A 53 -3.97 -6.95 -4.32
CA GLU A 53 -5.30 -7.43 -4.75
C GLU A 53 -5.49 -7.45 -6.28
N HIS A 54 -4.51 -6.98 -7.06
CA HIS A 54 -4.59 -7.01 -8.52
C HIS A 54 -4.35 -8.42 -9.08
N GLN A 55 -5.12 -8.81 -10.08
CA GLN A 55 -5.03 -10.15 -10.70
C GLN A 55 -3.83 -10.35 -11.66
N VAL A 56 -3.00 -9.32 -11.86
CA VAL A 56 -1.77 -9.30 -12.68
C VAL A 56 -1.94 -9.89 -14.09
N ARG A 57 -3.12 -9.71 -14.72
CA ARG A 57 -3.42 -10.30 -16.04
C ARG A 57 -2.76 -9.59 -17.22
N ARG A 58 -2.48 -8.30 -17.09
CA ARG A 58 -1.90 -7.46 -18.14
C ARG A 58 -1.01 -6.39 -17.52
N TYR A 59 0.18 -6.19 -18.09
CA TYR A 59 1.16 -5.22 -17.58
C TYR A 59 0.60 -3.79 -17.44
N PRO A 60 -0.10 -3.19 -18.43
CA PRO A 60 -0.63 -1.84 -18.29
C PRO A 60 -1.69 -1.71 -17.18
N SER A 61 -2.47 -2.78 -16.95
CA SER A 61 -3.46 -2.79 -15.88
C SER A 61 -2.80 -2.89 -14.52
N TRP A 62 -1.78 -3.75 -14.40
CA TRP A 62 -0.99 -3.90 -13.18
C TRP A 62 -0.24 -2.61 -12.82
N SER A 63 0.45 -1.99 -13.77
CA SER A 63 1.19 -0.73 -13.55
C SER A 63 0.27 0.39 -13.05
N ARG A 64 -0.92 0.55 -13.65
CA ARG A 64 -1.91 1.53 -13.19
C ARG A 64 -2.42 1.22 -11.78
N TRP A 65 -2.69 -0.05 -11.48
CA TRP A 65 -3.13 -0.46 -10.15
C TRP A 65 -2.08 -0.17 -9.08
N VAL A 66 -0.85 -0.63 -9.28
CA VAL A 66 0.25 -0.41 -8.34
C VAL A 66 0.48 1.08 -8.12
N THR A 67 0.43 1.89 -9.18
CA THR A 67 0.58 3.35 -9.06
C THR A 67 -0.53 3.96 -8.19
N LEU A 68 -1.79 3.57 -8.38
CA LEU A 68 -2.91 4.06 -7.57
C LEU A 68 -2.81 3.58 -6.11
N ALA A 69 -2.46 2.32 -5.88
CA ALA A 69 -2.26 1.77 -4.54
C ALA A 69 -1.12 2.49 -3.80
N MET A 70 0.02 2.69 -4.46
CA MET A 70 1.14 3.44 -3.89
C MET A 70 0.77 4.90 -3.62
N LEU A 71 0.01 5.56 -4.50
CA LEU A 71 -0.46 6.92 -4.29
C LEU A 71 -1.41 7.02 -3.09
N ALA A 72 -2.36 6.09 -2.96
CA ALA A 72 -3.27 6.04 -1.82
C ALA A 72 -2.53 5.82 -0.50
N HIS A 73 -1.56 4.91 -0.48
CA HIS A 73 -0.74 4.69 0.71
C HIS A 73 0.14 5.89 1.05
N ALA A 74 0.74 6.55 0.04
CA ALA A 74 1.51 7.77 0.22
C ALA A 74 0.65 8.90 0.81
N PHE A 75 -0.59 9.05 0.35
CA PHE A 75 -1.54 10.01 0.93
C PHE A 75 -1.75 9.75 2.43
N LEU A 76 -2.03 8.51 2.83
CA LEU A 76 -2.20 8.17 4.25
C LEU A 76 -0.94 8.45 5.09
N ALA A 77 0.24 8.12 4.56
CA ALA A 77 1.52 8.36 5.23
C ALA A 77 1.81 9.86 5.39
N VAL A 78 1.53 10.68 4.38
CA VAL A 78 1.72 12.14 4.43
C VAL A 78 0.73 12.79 5.38
N VAL A 79 -0.54 12.37 5.38
CA VAL A 79 -1.52 12.90 6.35
C VAL A 79 -1.11 12.54 7.76
N ARG A 80 -0.69 11.30 8.02
CA ARG A 80 -0.16 10.88 9.33
C ARG A 80 1.01 11.74 9.77
N ALA A 81 2.00 11.97 8.89
CA ALA A 81 3.17 12.77 9.21
C ALA A 81 2.79 14.21 9.55
N ASN A 82 1.93 14.83 8.74
CA ASN A 82 1.44 16.19 8.99
C ASN A 82 0.65 16.30 10.30
N GLU A 83 -0.19 15.32 10.62
CA GLU A 83 -0.93 15.29 11.89
C GLU A 83 0.01 15.14 13.08
N HIS A 84 1.03 14.29 12.97
CA HIS A 84 2.03 14.12 14.02
C HIS A 84 2.83 15.41 14.29
N ASP A 85 3.21 16.14 13.24
CA ASP A 85 3.96 17.40 13.36
C ASP A 85 3.10 18.54 13.94
N ARG A 86 1.81 18.59 13.60
CA ARG A 86 0.89 19.65 14.04
C ARG A 86 0.31 19.41 15.42
N HIS A 87 0.08 18.15 15.77
CA HIS A 87 -0.55 17.72 17.00
C HIS A 87 0.31 16.64 17.65
N PRO A 88 1.44 17.00 18.30
CA PRO A 88 2.13 16.06 19.19
C PRO A 88 1.10 15.61 20.23
N SER A 89 0.82 14.30 20.26
CA SER A 89 -0.33 13.69 20.94
C SER A 89 -0.59 14.32 22.32
N PRO A 90 -1.84 14.66 22.67
CA PRO A 90 -2.17 14.88 24.07
C PRO A 90 -1.89 13.60 24.87
N ASP A 91 -1.40 13.74 26.11
CA ASP A 91 -0.80 12.69 26.96
C ASP A 91 -1.65 11.40 27.15
N GLU A 92 -2.90 11.37 26.70
CA GLU A 92 -3.85 10.28 26.94
C GLU A 92 -4.20 9.43 25.69
N LEU A 93 -3.84 9.86 24.47
CA LEU A 93 -4.24 9.17 23.24
C LEU A 93 -3.05 8.74 22.38
N ILE A 94 -3.23 7.61 21.69
CA ILE A 94 -2.29 7.15 20.66
C ILE A 94 -2.40 8.12 19.45
N PRO A 95 -1.28 8.53 18.84
CA PRO A 95 -1.30 9.33 17.62
C PRO A 95 -2.12 8.66 16.51
N LEU A 96 -2.74 9.46 15.65
CA LEU A 96 -3.52 8.95 14.52
C LEU A 96 -2.70 7.98 13.67
N THR A 97 -3.21 6.76 13.52
CA THR A 97 -2.63 5.72 12.68
C THR A 97 -3.13 5.87 11.23
N CYS A 98 -2.40 5.27 10.28
CA CYS A 98 -2.85 5.26 8.89
C CYS A 98 -4.22 4.57 8.73
N ASP A 99 -4.52 3.53 9.51
CA ASP A 99 -5.83 2.86 9.55
C ASP A 99 -6.95 3.80 9.99
N GLU A 100 -6.71 4.63 11.01
CA GLU A 100 -7.72 5.57 11.50
C GLU A 100 -7.97 6.67 10.48
N ILE A 101 -6.90 7.22 9.90
CA ILE A 101 -6.99 8.22 8.83
C ILE A 101 -7.75 7.66 7.62
N GLN A 102 -7.49 6.40 7.24
CA GLN A 102 -8.22 5.74 6.17
C GLN A 102 -9.71 5.62 6.48
N ARG A 103 -10.06 5.17 7.70
CA ARG A 103 -11.45 5.04 8.13
C ARG A 103 -12.18 6.39 8.12
N LEU A 104 -11.55 7.43 8.65
CA LEU A 104 -12.10 8.79 8.63
C LEU A 104 -12.26 9.32 7.21
N PHE A 105 -11.27 9.13 6.34
CA PHE A 105 -11.35 9.56 4.94
C PHE A 105 -12.48 8.85 4.18
N ILE A 106 -12.62 7.53 4.37
CA ILE A 106 -13.71 6.77 3.74
C ILE A 106 -15.08 7.26 4.22
N THR A 107 -15.22 7.49 5.53
CA THR A 107 -16.51 7.85 6.14
C THR A 107 -16.91 9.29 5.82
N LEU A 108 -15.98 10.23 5.97
CA LEU A 108 -16.27 11.66 5.86
C LEU A 108 -16.25 12.18 4.42
N VAL A 109 -15.39 11.63 3.57
CA VAL A 109 -15.18 12.14 2.21
C VAL A 109 -15.84 11.23 1.19
N ILE A 110 -15.42 9.97 1.12
CA ILE A 110 -15.83 9.02 0.08
C ILE A 110 -17.34 8.73 0.16
N GLN A 111 -17.84 8.33 1.32
CA GLN A 111 -19.25 8.00 1.48
C GLN A 111 -20.17 9.19 1.21
N ARG A 112 -19.72 10.41 1.53
CA ARG A 112 -20.45 11.65 1.30
C ARG A 112 -20.40 12.10 -0.16
N ALA A 113 -19.27 11.89 -0.84
CA ALA A 113 -19.07 12.25 -2.24
C ALA A 113 -19.85 11.34 -3.20
N PHE A 114 -20.04 10.06 -2.84
CA PHE A 114 -20.79 9.10 -3.64
C PHE A 114 -22.29 9.14 -3.33
N ASP A 115 -22.95 10.18 -3.86
CA ASP A 115 -24.41 10.37 -3.85
C ASP A 115 -25.18 9.16 -4.45
N PRO A 116 -26.42 8.86 -4.01
CA PRO A 116 -27.28 7.83 -4.60
C PRO A 116 -27.28 7.74 -6.12
N VAL A 117 -27.24 8.87 -6.85
CA VAL A 117 -27.18 8.85 -8.33
C VAL A 117 -25.89 8.21 -8.82
N HIS A 118 -24.75 8.52 -8.20
CA HIS A 118 -23.48 7.88 -8.51
C HIS A 118 -23.53 6.38 -8.22
N ARG A 119 -24.09 5.98 -7.07
CA ARG A 119 -24.21 4.56 -6.69
C ARG A 119 -25.09 3.78 -7.66
N LEU A 120 -26.18 4.38 -8.13
CA LEU A 120 -27.06 3.78 -9.15
C LEU A 120 -26.35 3.66 -10.50
N ARG A 121 -25.65 4.70 -10.96
CA ARG A 121 -24.84 4.66 -12.19
C ARG A 121 -23.78 3.55 -12.12
N TRP A 122 -23.08 3.45 -10.99
CA TRP A 122 -22.09 2.41 -10.75
C TRP A 122 -22.70 1.00 -10.76
N SER A 123 -23.88 0.83 -10.15
CA SER A 123 -24.65 -0.43 -10.19
C SER A 123 -25.01 -0.84 -11.62
N VAL A 124 -25.50 0.10 -12.44
CA VAL A 124 -25.83 -0.16 -13.86
C VAL A 124 -24.59 -0.56 -14.65
N TRP A 125 -23.48 0.18 -14.48
CA TRP A 125 -22.22 -0.14 -15.14
C TRP A 125 -21.72 -1.55 -14.77
N ARG A 126 -21.74 -1.90 -13.48
CA ARG A 126 -21.25 -3.20 -12.99
C ARG A 126 -22.08 -4.35 -13.55
N ARG A 127 -23.41 -4.23 -13.57
CA ARG A 127 -24.32 -5.23 -14.15
C ARG A 127 -24.10 -5.42 -15.65
N ARG A 128 -23.89 -4.33 -16.41
CA ARG A 128 -23.52 -4.42 -17.84
C ARG A 128 -22.19 -5.16 -18.03
N HIS A 129 -21.21 -4.92 -17.17
CA HIS A 129 -19.92 -5.61 -17.24
C HIS A 129 -20.03 -7.10 -16.90
N GLN A 130 -20.79 -7.45 -15.85
CA GLN A 130 -21.08 -8.84 -15.48
C GLN A 130 -21.79 -9.59 -16.60
N ALA A 131 -22.80 -8.99 -17.22
CA ALA A 131 -23.51 -9.57 -18.36
C ALA A 131 -22.54 -9.88 -19.51
N ARG A 132 -21.63 -8.96 -19.86
CA ARG A 132 -20.59 -9.18 -20.88
C ARG A 132 -19.68 -10.36 -20.51
N SER A 133 -19.21 -10.43 -19.26
CA SER A 133 -18.37 -11.54 -18.80
C SER A 133 -19.09 -12.88 -18.87
N GLN A 134 -20.37 -12.91 -18.48
CA GLN A 134 -21.21 -14.10 -18.51
C GLN A 134 -21.42 -14.58 -19.96
N THR A 135 -21.75 -13.66 -20.89
CA THR A 135 -21.86 -13.99 -22.32
C THR A 135 -20.57 -14.54 -22.89
N SER A 136 -19.42 -13.95 -22.56
CA SER A 136 -18.11 -14.46 -23.01
C SER A 136 -17.80 -15.85 -22.43
N HIS A 137 -18.15 -16.10 -21.17
CA HIS A 137 -17.96 -17.40 -20.52
C HIS A 137 -18.79 -18.49 -21.21
N TYR A 138 -20.09 -18.24 -21.44
CA TYR A 138 -20.96 -19.19 -22.13
C TYR A 138 -20.52 -19.43 -23.58
N ARG A 139 -20.10 -18.39 -24.30
CA ARG A 139 -19.55 -18.55 -25.67
C ARG A 139 -18.30 -19.43 -25.68
N ARG A 140 -17.43 -19.31 -24.68
CA ARG A 140 -16.22 -20.12 -24.56
C ARG A 140 -16.55 -21.58 -24.25
N GLN A 141 -17.54 -21.83 -23.37
CA GLN A 141 -18.01 -23.19 -23.07
C GLN A 141 -18.65 -23.86 -24.30
N ALA A 142 -19.49 -23.12 -25.04
CA ALA A 142 -20.13 -23.64 -26.25
C ALA A 142 -19.16 -23.93 -27.40
N ALA A 143 -17.99 -23.29 -27.43
CA ALA A 143 -16.94 -23.54 -28.42
C ALA A 143 -15.99 -24.71 -28.04
N GLN A 144 -16.13 -25.25 -26.83
CA GLN A 144 -15.34 -26.37 -26.31
C GLN A 144 -16.15 -27.68 -26.23
N ALA A 145 -17.44 -27.63 -26.59
CA ALA A 145 -18.35 -28.76 -26.76
C ALA A 145 -18.46 -29.10 -28.24
#